data_AF-A0A0S2K0H9-F1
#
_entry.id   AF-A0A0S2K0H9-F1
#
_cell.length_a   1.000
_cell.length_b   1.000
_cell.length_c   1.000
_cell.angle_alpha   90.00
_cell.angle_beta   90.00
_cell.angle_gamma   90.00
#
_symmetry.space_group_name_H-M   'P 1'
#
loop_
_entity.id
_entity.type
_entity.pdbx_description
1 polymer ?
#
loop_
_entity_poly.entity_id
_entity_poly.type
_entity_poly.pdbx_seq_one_letter_code
_entity_poly.pdbx_strand_id
1 'polypeptide(L)' 'MNHYEKGRHTPDLQTLKRIAEELGVPLNYFFCESDQMAKFVLLFEQLSEDEKDELLTELNLKKGR' A
#
# COMPACT_ATOMS: atom_id res chain seq x y z
N MET A 1 16.90 20.40 20.78
CA MET A 1 16.02 20.77 19.65
C MET A 1 16.08 19.62 18.65
N ASN A 2 14.97 18.91 18.45
CA ASN A 2 14.97 17.56 17.84
C ASN A 2 14.94 17.60 16.30
N HIS A 3 15.68 16.69 15.66
CA HIS A 3 15.84 16.58 14.20
C HIS A 3 14.62 16.02 13.46
N TYR A 4 13.52 15.71 14.16
CA TYR A 4 12.31 15.12 13.58
C TYR A 4 11.40 16.15 12.87
N GLU A 5 11.59 17.45 13.11
CA GLU A 5 10.68 18.50 12.61
C GLU A 5 11.00 19.00 11.18
N LYS A 6 12.06 18.49 10.54
CA LYS A 6 12.53 19.02 9.23
C LYS A 6 12.32 18.11 8.02
N GLY A 7 11.55 17.02 8.14
CA GLY A 7 11.23 16.15 6.99
C GLY A 7 12.46 15.64 6.22
N ARG A 8 13.64 15.58 6.87
CA ARG A 8 14.93 15.36 6.20
C ARG A 8 15.37 13.90 6.16
N HIS A 9 14.67 13.02 6.85
CA HIS A 9 14.98 11.60 6.87
C HIS A 9 13.71 10.80 6.64
N THR A 10 13.55 10.32 5.41
CA THR A 10 12.63 9.21 5.13
C THR A 10 13.13 8.02 5.97
N PRO A 11 12.28 7.38 6.77
CA PRO A 11 12.67 6.17 7.47
C PRO A 11 13.21 5.15 6.46
N ASP A 12 14.24 4.40 6.83
CA ASP A 12 14.71 3.33 5.96
C ASP A 12 13.61 2.28 5.72
N LEU A 13 13.81 1.45 4.70
CA LEU A 13 12.81 0.44 4.32
C LEU A 13 12.50 -0.52 5.47
N GLN A 14 13.47 -0.82 6.34
CA GLN A 14 13.27 -1.72 7.48
C GLN A 14 12.37 -1.08 8.53
N THR A 15 12.55 0.21 8.79
CA THR A 15 11.71 1.01 9.68
C THR A 15 10.30 1.13 9.12
N LEU A 16 10.15 1.42 7.82
CA LEU A 16 8.83 1.45 7.16
C LEU A 16 8.11 0.10 7.24
N LYS A 17 8.82 -1.02 7.05
CA LYS A 17 8.25 -2.37 7.21
C LYS A 17 7.69 -2.58 8.62
N ARG A 18 8.48 -2.24 9.65
CA ARG A 18 8.04 -2.37 11.04
C ARG A 18 6.80 -1.50 11.31
N ILE A 19 6.77 -0.28 10.79
CA ILE A 19 5.59 0.59 10.93
C ILE A 19 4.38 0.00 10.21
N ALA A 20 4.55 -0.57 9.01
CA ALA A 20 3.49 -1.26 8.28
C ALA A 20 2.92 -2.44 9.08
N GLU A 21 3.80 -3.27 9.66
CA GLU A 21 3.42 -4.41 10.50
C GLU A 21 2.60 -3.97 11.72
N GLU A 22 3.06 -2.95 12.46
CA GLU A 22 2.35 -2.42 13.64
C GLU A 22 0.99 -1.79 13.28
N LEU A 23 0.88 -1.20 12.09
CA LEU A 23 -0.37 -0.60 11.61
C LEU A 23 -1.30 -1.60 10.91
N GLY A 24 -0.84 -2.82 10.63
CA GLY A 24 -1.61 -3.81 9.86
C GLY A 24 -1.88 -3.37 8.42
N VAL A 25 -0.97 -2.61 7.82
CA VAL A 25 -1.10 -2.11 6.43
C VAL A 25 0.07 -2.61 5.57
N PRO A 26 -0.12 -2.82 4.27
CA PRO A 26 0.96 -3.25 3.40
C PRO A 26 1.95 -2.10 3.15
N LEU A 27 3.23 -2.44 2.95
CA LEU A 27 4.32 -1.46 2.84
C LEU A 27 4.12 -0.44 1.70
N ASN A 28 3.53 -0.88 0.58
CA ASN A 28 3.22 -0.03 -0.57
C ASN A 28 2.17 1.06 -0.26
N TYR A 29 1.42 0.94 0.84
CA TYR A 29 0.49 1.97 1.31
C TYR A 29 1.20 3.33 1.51
N PHE A 30 2.41 3.34 2.09
CA PHE A 30 3.14 4.59 2.36
C PHE A 30 3.63 5.31 1.10
N PHE A 31 3.56 4.65 -0.06
CA PHE A 31 4.03 5.19 -1.33
C PHE A 31 2.87 5.51 -2.29
N CYS A 32 1.62 5.41 -1.83
CA CYS A 32 0.46 5.77 -2.63
C CYS A 32 0.33 7.30 -2.73
N GLU A 33 0.33 7.84 -3.94
CA GLU A 33 0.19 9.28 -4.18
C GLU A 33 -1.26 9.78 -4.12
N SER A 34 -2.25 8.87 -4.18
CA SER A 34 -3.67 9.21 -4.13
C SER A 34 -4.43 8.37 -3.10
N ASP A 35 -5.45 8.98 -2.50
CA ASP A 35 -6.36 8.31 -1.56
C ASP A 35 -7.03 7.09 -2.19
N GLN A 36 -7.31 7.15 -3.50
CA GLN A 36 -7.90 6.04 -4.24
C GLN A 36 -6.95 4.83 -4.29
N MET A 37 -5.66 5.06 -4.56
CA MET A 37 -4.66 3.98 -4.58
C MET A 37 -4.42 3.43 -3.18
N ALA A 38 -4.30 4.32 -2.19
CA ALA A 38 -4.12 3.93 -0.79
C ALA A 38 -5.27 3.04 -0.31
N LYS A 39 -6.52 3.43 -0.63
CA LYS A 39 -7.71 2.63 -0.34
C LYS A 39 -7.72 1.32 -1.11
N PHE A 40 -7.36 1.34 -2.40
CA PHE A 40 -7.30 0.12 -3.23
C PHE A 40 -6.34 -0.90 -2.62
N VAL A 41 -5.11 -0.49 -2.30
CA VAL A 41 -4.09 -1.36 -1.73
C VAL A 41 -4.54 -1.96 -0.38
N LEU A 42 -5.18 -1.17 0.48
CA LEU A 42 -5.72 -1.69 1.75
C LEU A 42 -6.82 -2.74 1.54
N LEU A 43 -7.75 -2.48 0.61
CA LEU A 43 -8.83 -3.42 0.31
C LEU A 43 -8.31 -4.67 -0.40
N PHE A 44 -7.39 -4.51 -1.34
CA PHE A 44 -6.79 -5.60 -2.08
C PHE A 44 -6.08 -6.58 -1.15
N GLU A 45 -5.40 -6.08 -0.11
CA GLU A 45 -4.68 -6.94 0.83
C GLU A 45 -5.57 -7.68 1.84
N GLN A 46 -6.84 -7.32 1.93
CA GLN A 46 -7.84 -8.06 2.72
C GLN A 46 -8.48 -9.22 1.94
N LEU A 47 -8.27 -9.28 0.62
CA LEU A 47 -8.79 -10.35 -0.23
C LEU A 47 -7.97 -11.63 -0.05
N SER A 48 -8.62 -12.77 -0.22
CA SER A 48 -7.95 -14.05 -0.43
C SER A 48 -7.22 -14.08 -1.78
N GLU A 49 -6.29 -15.01 -1.95
CA GLU A 49 -5.53 -15.13 -3.21
C GLU A 49 -6.46 -15.41 -4.40
N ASP A 50 -7.51 -16.23 -4.23
CA ASP A 50 -8.50 -16.50 -5.28
C ASP A 50 -9.27 -15.23 -5.68
N GLU A 51 -9.68 -14.42 -4.69
CA GLU A 51 -10.38 -13.14 -4.94
C GLU A 51 -9.47 -12.10 -5.61
N LYS A 52 -8.17 -12.08 -5.26
CA LYS A 52 -7.18 -11.22 -5.93
C LYS A 52 -7.04 -11.61 -7.41
N ASP A 53 -6.92 -12.89 -7.69
CA ASP A 53 -6.78 -13.41 -9.06
C ASP A 53 -8.04 -13.15 -9.91
N GLU A 54 -9.23 -13.33 -9.33
CA GLU A 54 -10.50 -13.00 -9.98
C GLU A 54 -10.56 -11.50 -10.32
N LEU A 55 -10.26 -10.62 -9.37
CA LEU A 55 -10.26 -9.18 -9.58
C LEU A 55 -9.25 -8.74 -10.65
N LEU A 56 -8.03 -9.30 -10.64
CA LEU A 56 -7.02 -9.00 -11.66
C LEU A 56 -7.48 -9.44 -13.05
N THR A 57 -8.16 -10.59 -13.14
CA THR A 57 -8.76 -11.09 -14.38
C THR A 57 -9.85 -10.13 -14.88
N GLU A 58 -10.77 -9.70 -14.01
CA GLU A 58 -11.83 -8.75 -14.36
C GLU A 58 -11.26 -7.42 -14.88
N LEU A 59 -10.25 -6.88 -14.20
CA LEU A 59 -9.59 -5.62 -14.61
C LEU A 59 -8.90 -5.76 -15.96
N ASN A 60 -8.27 -6.91 -16.23
CA ASN A 60 -7.64 -7.18 -17.53
C ASN A 60 -8.67 -7.29 -18.66
N LEU A 61 -9.83 -7.90 -18.41
CA LEU A 61 -10.92 -7.98 -19.38
C LEU A 61 -11.53 -6.61 -19.70
N LYS A 62 -11.64 -5.71 -18.71
CA LYS A 62 -12.11 -4.33 -18.93
C LYS A 62 -11.15 -3.50 -19.77
N LYS A 63 -9.84 -3.78 -19.74
CA LYS A 63 -8.82 -3.08 -20.53
C LYS A 63 -8.89 -3.40 -22.02
N GLY A 64 -9.51 -4.52 -22.40
CA GLY A 64 -9.73 -4.94 -23.79
C GLY A 64 -11.04 -4.48 -24.43
N ARG A 65 -11.86 -3.70 -23.71
CA ARG A 65 -13.06 -3.02 -24.23
C ARG A 65 -12.79 -1.54 -24.42
#